data_AF-E2AMQ3-F1
#
_entry.id   AF-E2AMQ3-F1
#
_cell.length_a   1.000
_cell.length_b   1.000
_cell.length_c   1.000
_cell.angle_alpha   90.00
_cell.angle_beta   90.00
_cell.angle_gamma   90.00
#
_symmetry.space_group_name_H-M   'P 1'
#
loop_
_entity.id
_entity.type
_entity.pdbx_description
1 polymer ?
#
loop_
_entity_poly.entity_id
_entity_poly.type
_entity_poly.pdbx_seq_one_letter_code
_entity_poly.pdbx_strand_id
1 'polypeptide(L)' 'HPAISPDLNPIEHVWDFMGRRLRRLQRPPRNMQELVETLRRLWREIPQDLIRACVNSMSNRLREVTRRRGSNTRY' A
#
# COMPACT_ATOMS: atom_id res chain seq x y z
N HIS A 1 -2.62 16.32 12.06
CA HIS A 1 -1.93 15.39 11.15
C HIS A 1 -0.50 15.24 11.69
N PRO A 2 -0.06 14.09 12.24
CA PRO A 2 1.32 13.99 12.69
C PRO A 2 2.22 13.74 11.48
N ALA A 3 3.29 14.54 11.41
CA ALA A 3 4.41 14.34 10.52
C ALA A 3 5.24 13.13 11.00
N ILE A 4 5.75 12.32 10.07
CA ILE A 4 6.64 11.17 10.33
C ILE A 4 5.91 9.88 10.74
N SER A 5 5.05 9.37 9.86
CA SER A 5 4.86 7.91 9.80
C SER A 5 4.60 7.51 8.35
N PRO A 6 5.66 7.31 7.54
CA PRO A 6 5.53 6.75 6.19
C PRO A 6 4.87 5.36 6.21
N ASP A 7 4.82 4.72 7.39
CA ASP A 7 4.11 3.47 7.64
C ASP A 7 2.57 3.57 7.58
N LEU A 8 1.99 4.78 7.47
CA LEU A 8 0.55 5.00 7.65
C LEU A 8 -0.30 4.94 6.38
N ASN A 9 0.28 4.80 5.20
CA ASN A 9 -0.52 4.85 3.99
C ASN A 9 -0.71 3.43 3.41
N PRO A 10 -1.88 2.77 3.60
CA PRO A 10 -2.14 1.43 3.06
C PRO A 10 -2.01 1.38 1.54
N ILE A 11 -2.14 2.52 0.86
CA ILE A 11 -1.91 2.61 -0.57
C ILE A 11 -0.44 2.31 -0.93
N GLU A 12 0.52 2.56 -0.04
CA GLU A 12 1.93 2.23 -0.25
C GLU A 12 2.10 0.73 -0.43
N HIS A 13 1.46 -0.11 0.39
CA HIS A 13 1.51 -1.56 0.20
C HIS A 13 0.95 -2.00 -1.15
N VAL A 14 -0.06 -1.30 -1.66
CA VAL A 14 -0.62 -1.55 -2.99
C VAL A 14 0.37 -1.13 -4.08
N TRP A 15 0.97 0.05 -3.97
CA TRP A 15 2.02 0.51 -4.88
C TRP A 15 3.23 -0.43 -4.90
N ASP A 16 3.62 -0.92 -3.74
CA ASP A 16 4.74 -1.83 -3.55
C ASP A 16 4.47 -3.19 -4.20
N PHE A 17 3.23 -3.72 -4.06
CA PHE A 17 2.78 -4.92 -4.77
C PHE A 17 2.83 -4.72 -6.29
N MET A 18 2.24 -3.63 -6.80
CA MET A 18 2.22 -3.32 -8.23
C MET A 18 3.64 -3.15 -8.78
N GLY A 19 4.51 -2.42 -8.07
CA GLY A 19 5.90 -2.20 -8.46
C GLY A 19 6.75 -3.47 -8.45
N ARG A 20 6.55 -4.37 -7.48
CA ARG A 20 7.17 -5.70 -7.48
C ARG A 20 6.68 -6.55 -8.66
N ARG A 21 5.39 -6.49 -8.97
CA ARG A 21 4.81 -7.28 -10.06
C ARG A 21 5.24 -6.78 -11.42
N LEU A 22 5.31 -5.46 -11.61
CA LEU A 22 5.84 -4.80 -12.81
C LEU A 22 7.30 -5.20 -13.07
N ARG A 23 8.16 -5.20 -12.04
CA ARG A 23 9.56 -5.65 -12.12
C ARG A 23 9.72 -7.13 -12.47
N ARG A 24 8.73 -7.97 -12.14
CA ARG A 24 8.72 -9.42 -12.43
C ARG A 24 8.09 -9.76 -13.78
N LEU A 25 7.60 -8.78 -14.54
CA LEU A 25 7.06 -9.04 -15.86
C LEU A 25 8.18 -9.50 -16.79
N GLN A 26 7.95 -10.62 -17.48
CA GLN A 26 8.90 -11.13 -18.49
C GLN A 26 9.05 -10.16 -19.68
N ARG A 27 8.00 -9.38 -19.96
CA ARG A 27 7.99 -8.34 -20.99
C ARG A 27 7.68 -7.00 -20.32
N PRO A 28 8.67 -6.10 -20.16
CA PRO A 28 8.41 -4.77 -19.67
C PRO A 28 7.63 -3.97 -20.73
N PRO A 29 6.70 -3.09 -20.31
CA PRO A 29 5.99 -2.21 -21.23
C PRO A 29 6.97 -1.25 -21.92
N ARG A 30 6.80 -1.08 -23.24
CA ARG A 30 7.72 -0.29 -24.09
C ARG A 30 7.25 1.12 -24.36
N ASN A 31 5.98 1.42 -24.08
CA ASN A 31 5.37 2.72 -24.26
C ASN A 31 4.38 3.03 -23.12
N MET A 32 3.94 4.29 -23.06
CA MET A 32 3.06 4.77 -21.99
C MET A 32 1.69 4.06 -21.99
N GLN A 33 1.14 3.70 -23.15
CA GLN A 33 -0.14 3.00 -23.24
C GLN A 33 -0.04 1.59 -22.65
N GLU A 34 0.98 0.82 -23.04
CA GLU A 34 1.25 -0.52 -22.50
C GLU A 34 1.48 -0.48 -20.98
N LEU A 35 2.16 0.56 -20.48
CA LEU A 35 2.36 0.74 -19.05
C LEU A 35 1.02 0.97 -18.33
N VAL A 36 0.17 1.85 -18.85
CA VAL A 36 -1.16 2.14 -18.27
C VAL A 36 -2.04 0.89 -18.30
N GLU A 37 -2.09 0.15 -19.40
CA GLU A 37 -2.85 -1.09 -19.49
C GLU A 37 -2.34 -2.16 -18.53
N THR A 38 -1.02 -2.30 -18.43
CA THR A 38 -0.39 -3.23 -17.50
C THR A 38 -0.75 -2.87 -16.06
N LEU A 39 -0.65 -1.60 -15.68
CA LEU A 39 -1.03 -1.15 -14.34
C LEU A 39 -2.52 -1.38 -14.07
N ARG A 40 -3.41 -1.13 -15.03
CA ARG A 40 -4.86 -1.43 -14.90
C ARG A 40 -5.13 -2.92 -14.74
N ARG A 41 -4.38 -3.79 -15.42
CA ARG A 41 -4.48 -5.24 -15.24
C ARG A 41 -4.00 -5.64 -13.84
N LEU A 42 -2.81 -5.17 -13.45
CA LEU A 42 -2.25 -5.44 -12.13
C LEU A 42 -3.17 -4.98 -11.00
N TRP A 43 -3.81 -3.81 -11.16
CA TRP A 43 -4.78 -3.28 -10.20
C TRP A 43 -5.97 -4.22 -10.01
N ARG A 44 -6.48 -4.81 -11.09
CA ARG A 44 -7.58 -5.79 -11.05
C ARG A 44 -7.16 -7.15 -10.49
N GLU A 45 -5.88 -7.51 -10.60
CA GLU A 45 -5.32 -8.75 -10.07
C GLU A 45 -4.96 -8.67 -8.58
N ILE A 46 -5.06 -7.50 -7.94
CA ILE A 46 -4.77 -7.36 -6.51
C ILE A 46 -5.73 -8.26 -5.72
N PRO A 47 -5.22 -9.19 -4.89
CA PRO A 47 -6.07 -10.01 -4.05
C PRO A 47 -6.87 -9.15 -3.08
N GLN A 48 -8.17 -9.42 -2.95
CA GLN A 48 -9.03 -8.72 -1.99
C GLN A 48 -8.54 -8.88 -0.55
N ASP A 49 -7.87 -9.99 -0.23
CA ASP A 49 -7.28 -10.20 1.09
C ASP A 49 -6.13 -9.23 1.39
N LEU A 50 -5.38 -8.80 0.37
CA LEU A 50 -4.34 -7.78 0.52
C LEU A 50 -4.98 -6.41 0.81
N ILE A 51 -6.10 -6.10 0.15
CA ILE A 51 -6.89 -4.89 0.41
C ILE A 51 -7.47 -4.93 1.83
N ARG A 52 -8.08 -6.05 2.22
CA ARG A 52 -8.63 -6.26 3.58
C ARG A 52 -7.55 -6.18 4.65
N ALA A 53 -6.37 -6.78 4.43
CA ALA A 53 -5.25 -6.68 5.35
C ALA A 53 -4.79 -5.23 5.52
N CYS A 54 -4.76 -4.46 4.43
CA CYS A 54 -4.49 -3.02 4.47
C CYS A 54 -5.50 -2.24 5.31
N VAL A 55 -6.79 -2.45 5.06
CA VAL A 55 -7.87 -1.79 5.81
C VAL A 55 -7.84 -2.19 7.28
N ASN A 56 -7.67 -3.48 7.58
CA ASN A 56 -7.61 -4.00 8.94
C ASN A 56 -6.37 -3.48 9.69
N SER A 57 -5.21 -3.37 9.02
CA SER A 57 -4.01 -2.75 9.58
C SER A 57 -4.27 -1.30 9.99
N MET A 58 -4.95 -0.52 9.14
CA MET A 58 -5.37 0.84 9.51
C MET A 58 -6.33 0.86 10.69
N SER A 59 -7.38 0.03 10.69
CA SER A 59 -8.37 0.00 11.78
C SER A 59 -7.75 -0.41 13.13
N ASN A 60 -6.84 -1.37 13.12
CA ASN A 60 -6.11 -1.80 14.32
C ASN A 60 -5.15 -0.71 14.81
N ARG A 61 -4.50 0.02 13.90
CA ARG A 61 -3.59 1.12 14.24
C ARG A 61 -4.33 2.37 14.70
N LEU A 62 -5.48 2.70 14.12
CA LEU A 62 -6.37 3.75 14.64
C LEU A 62 -6.81 3.42 16.07
N ARG A 63 -7.19 2.16 16.32
CA ARG A 63 -7.47 1.68 17.68
C ARG A 63 -6.27 1.84 18.60
N GLU A 64 -5.06 1.52 18.14
CA GLU A 64 -3.83 1.68 18.93
C GLU A 64 -3.49 3.15 19.22
N VAL A 65 -3.69 4.05 18.25
CA VAL A 65 -3.49 5.50 18.43
C VAL A 65 -4.53 6.07 19.41
N THR A 66 -5.80 5.66 19.31
CA THR A 66 -6.84 6.03 20.28
C THR A 66 -6.54 5.46 21.67
N ARG A 67 -6.03 4.22 21.76
CA ARG A 67 -5.62 3.58 23.01
C ARG A 67 -4.44 4.31 23.68
N ARG A 68 -3.52 4.86 22.89
CA ARG A 68 -2.29 5.51 23.39
C ARG A 68 -2.46 6.97 23.84
N ARG A 69 -3.64 7.58 23.70
CA ARG A 69 -3.98 8.96 24.18
C ARG A 69 -2.76 9.93 24.20
N GLY A 70 -2.02 10.04 23.10
CA GLY A 70 -0.95 11.03 22.94
C GLY A 70 0.27 10.93 23.88
N SER A 71 0.59 9.76 24.46
CA SER A 71 1.77 9.65 25.33
C SER A 71 3.04 9.22 24.56
N ASN A 72 4.09 10.02 24.71
CA ASN A 72 5.41 9.93 24.09
C ASN A 72 6.08 8.55 24.29
N THR A 73 6.55 7.95 23.21
CA THR A 73 7.61 6.93 23.29
C THR A 73 8.95 7.64 23.31
N ARG A 74 9.71 7.45 24.40
CA ARG A 74 11.12 7.85 24.54
C ARG A 74 11.92 7.32 23.35
N TYR A 75 12.45 8.23 22.54
CA TYR A 75 13.85 8.12 22.13
C TYR A 75 14.74 8.33 23.36
#